data_AF-A0A1D6QKN7-F1
#
_entry.id   AF-A0A1D6QKN7-F1
#
_cell.length_a   1.000
_cell.length_b   1.000
_cell.length_c   1.000
_cell.angle_alpha   90.00
_cell.angle_beta   90.00
_cell.angle_gamma   90.00
#
_symmetry.space_group_name_H-M   'P 1'
#
loop_
_entity.id
_entity.type
_entity.pdbx_description
1 polymer ?
#
loop_
_entity_poly.entity_id
_entity_poly.type
_entity_poly.pdbx_seq_one_letter_code
_entity_poly.pdbx_strand_id
1 'polypeptide(L)'
;MKHHQEIVEYFNRRGVSAIFLLRRNLLRRYVSILANAHDSAMKQLNGTHKAHVHSKHEAEILAQYKPTIDKKTLIAELKRSDKFAADALVNFKNTRHVVLYYEDVVRSRTMLMDVLDFLRLPKRKLLSRHVKIHTKRLRDHIDNWADVNNFLKGTPFESFLNGSRR
;
A
#
# COMPACT_ATOMS: atom_id res chain seq x y z
N MET A 1 1.50 16.70 6.77
CA MET A 1 2.69 16.74 5.88
C MET A 1 3.34 18.11 5.98
N LYS A 2 4.68 18.19 6.06
CA LYS A 2 5.40 19.46 6.04
C LYS A 2 5.23 20.12 4.66
N HIS A 3 5.15 21.45 4.62
CA HIS A 3 5.06 22.27 3.40
C HIS A 3 3.88 21.97 2.46
N HIS A 4 2.74 21.50 2.99
CA HIS A 4 1.61 21.10 2.15
C HIS A 4 0.98 22.28 1.41
N GLN A 5 1.00 23.50 1.98
CA GLN A 5 0.42 24.68 1.35
C GLN A 5 1.21 25.07 0.09
N GLU A 6 2.54 25.12 0.20
CA GLU A 6 3.43 25.46 -0.91
C GLU A 6 3.35 24.42 -2.04
N ILE A 7 3.18 23.13 -1.70
CA ILE A 7 2.97 22.07 -2.69
C ILE A 7 1.63 22.24 -3.40
N VAL A 8 0.55 22.54 -2.67
CA VAL A 8 -0.79 22.77 -3.24
C VAL A 8 -0.77 23.96 -4.21
N GLU A 9 -0.14 25.06 -3.81
CA GLU A 9 0.04 26.24 -4.66
C GLU A 9 0.84 25.89 -5.93
N TYR A 10 1.94 25.15 -5.78
CA TYR A 10 2.72 24.69 -6.92
C TYR A 10 1.89 23.82 -7.87
N PHE A 11 1.15 22.84 -7.32
CA PHE A 11 0.34 21.91 -8.10
C PHE A 11 -0.70 22.66 -8.92
N ASN A 12 -1.40 23.60 -8.30
CA ASN A 12 -2.42 24.40 -8.97
C ASN A 12 -1.82 25.32 -10.04
N ARG A 13 -0.72 26.02 -9.74
CA ARG A 13 -0.03 26.89 -10.71
C ARG A 13 0.51 26.13 -11.92
N ARG A 14 0.97 24.89 -11.72
CA ARG A 14 1.57 24.06 -12.79
C ARG A 14 0.59 23.10 -13.44
N GLY A 15 -0.68 23.08 -13.03
CA GLY A 15 -1.68 22.13 -13.54
C GLY A 15 -1.35 20.66 -13.23
N VAL A 16 -0.65 20.40 -12.12
CA VAL A 16 -0.30 19.03 -11.70
C VAL A 16 -1.56 18.27 -11.32
N SER A 17 -1.65 17.05 -11.82
CA SER A 17 -2.72 16.11 -11.46
C SER A 17 -2.19 15.09 -10.45
N ALA A 18 -2.80 15.03 -9.27
CA ALA A 18 -2.39 14.11 -8.21
C ALA A 18 -3.23 12.82 -8.22
N ILE A 19 -2.58 11.69 -7.96
CA ILE A 19 -3.25 10.40 -7.79
C ILE A 19 -2.94 9.89 -6.38
N PHE A 20 -3.97 9.79 -5.54
CA PHE A 20 -3.85 9.17 -4.22
C PHE A 20 -4.15 7.68 -4.34
N LEU A 21 -3.12 6.84 -4.27
CA LEU A 21 -3.27 5.38 -4.22
C LEU A 21 -3.21 4.90 -2.77
N LEU A 22 -4.37 4.63 -2.19
CA LEU A 22 -4.53 4.21 -0.80
C LEU A 22 -4.75 2.70 -0.71
N ARG A 23 -4.61 2.12 0.48
CA ARG A 23 -4.85 0.69 0.72
C ARG A 23 -5.81 0.54 1.90
N ARG A 24 -6.93 -0.14 1.68
CA ARG A 24 -7.96 -0.29 2.73
C ARG A 24 -7.49 -1.15 3.88
N ASN A 25 -6.77 -2.24 3.57
CA ASN A 25 -6.25 -3.11 4.61
C ASN A 25 -4.88 -2.61 5.10
N LEU A 26 -4.89 -1.82 6.18
CA LEU A 26 -3.69 -1.21 6.74
C LEU A 26 -2.75 -2.21 7.41
N LEU A 27 -3.26 -3.34 7.94
CA LEU A 27 -2.41 -4.42 8.45
C LEU A 27 -1.58 -5.05 7.33
N ARG A 28 -2.20 -5.35 6.18
CA ARG A 28 -1.50 -5.85 4.99
C ARG A 28 -0.48 -4.83 4.48
N ARG A 29 -0.81 -3.54 4.52
CA ARG A 29 0.12 -2.47 4.17
C ARG A 29 1.32 -2.49 5.10
N TYR A 30 1.10 -2.59 6.41
CA TYR A 30 2.17 -2.60 7.41
C TYR A 30 3.10 -3.80 7.25
N VAL A 31 2.56 -5.01 7.04
CA VAL A 31 3.36 -6.20 6.70
C VAL A 31 4.23 -5.96 5.46
N SER A 32 3.68 -5.33 4.42
CA SER A 32 4.44 -5.02 3.20
C SER A 32 5.57 -4.01 3.46
N ILE A 33 5.36 -3.04 4.37
CA ILE A 33 6.39 -2.08 4.79
C ILE A 33 7.51 -2.79 5.54
N LEU A 34 7.17 -3.65 6.50
CA LEU A 34 8.16 -4.40 7.29
C LEU A 34 8.99 -5.34 6.40
N ALA A 35 8.36 -6.04 5.45
CA ALA A 35 9.06 -6.90 4.51
C ALA A 35 10.02 -6.11 3.60
N ASN A 36 9.59 -4.96 3.08
CA ASN A 36 10.46 -4.11 2.27
C ASN A 36 11.63 -3.51 3.08
N ALA A 37 11.40 -3.14 4.34
CA ALA A 37 12.45 -2.65 5.23
C ALA A 37 13.50 -3.75 5.51
N HIS A 38 13.05 -4.99 5.73
CA HIS A 38 13.94 -6.13 5.88
C HIS A 38 14.77 -6.39 4.63
N ASP A 39 14.16 -6.42 3.44
CA ASP A 39 14.92 -6.57 2.19
C ASP A 39 15.92 -5.42 1.98
N SER A 40 15.58 -4.19 2.37
CA SER A 40 16.51 -3.06 2.29
C SER A 40 17.76 -3.28 3.16
N ALA A 41 17.57 -3.82 4.37
CA ALA A 41 18.66 -4.09 5.31
C ALA A 41 19.48 -5.33 4.92
N MET A 42 18.81 -6.43 4.56
CA MET A 42 19.44 -7.74 4.31
C MET A 42 19.83 -7.96 2.85
N LYS A 43 19.28 -7.15 1.94
CA LYS A 43 19.53 -7.19 0.49
C LYS A 43 19.38 -8.60 -0.07
N GLN A 44 18.19 -9.18 0.13
CA GLN A 44 17.93 -10.62 -0.02
C GLN A 44 18.11 -11.13 -1.45
N LEU A 45 18.13 -10.24 -2.44
CA LEU A 45 18.36 -10.58 -3.84
C LEU A 45 19.77 -10.19 -4.25
N ASN A 46 20.70 -11.14 -4.11
CA ASN A 46 22.10 -11.01 -4.54
C ASN A 46 22.79 -9.73 -4.01
N GLY A 47 22.52 -9.34 -2.76
CA GLY A 47 23.11 -8.13 -2.18
C GLY A 47 22.56 -6.83 -2.76
N THR A 48 21.36 -6.86 -3.36
CA THR A 48 20.63 -5.65 -3.81
C THR A 48 19.24 -5.60 -3.18
N HIS A 49 18.80 -4.40 -2.77
CA HIS A 49 17.41 -4.12 -2.39
C HIS A 49 16.53 -4.00 -3.63
N LYS A 50 15.37 -4.68 -3.65
CA LYS A 50 14.39 -4.51 -4.73
C LYS A 50 12.98 -4.34 -4.17
N ALA A 51 12.47 -3.10 -4.25
CA ALA A 51 11.08 -2.80 -3.95
C ALA A 51 10.08 -3.52 -4.90
N HIS A 52 10.53 -3.85 -6.12
CA HIS A 52 9.75 -4.55 -7.13
C HIS A 52 10.59 -5.61 -7.83
N VAL A 53 9.98 -6.75 -8.16
CA VAL A 53 10.63 -7.89 -8.81
C VAL A 53 9.97 -8.21 -10.14
N HIS A 54 10.72 -8.84 -11.04
CA HIS A 54 10.27 -9.17 -12.40
C HIS A 54 10.11 -10.67 -12.64
N SER A 55 10.56 -11.51 -11.69
CA SER A 55 10.41 -12.95 -11.76
C SER A 55 9.61 -13.49 -10.58
N LYS A 56 8.93 -14.62 -10.80
CA LYS A 56 8.22 -15.35 -9.75
C LYS A 56 9.19 -15.89 -8.69
N HIS A 57 10.38 -16.29 -9.11
CA HIS A 57 11.42 -16.81 -8.22
C HIS A 57 11.91 -15.76 -7.21
N GLU A 58 12.26 -14.55 -7.68
CA GLU A 58 12.63 -13.44 -6.78
C GLU A 58 11.49 -13.07 -5.84
N ALA A 59 10.24 -13.06 -6.35
CA ALA A 59 9.06 -12.83 -5.52
C ALA A 59 8.90 -13.88 -4.41
N GLU A 60 9.18 -15.14 -4.71
CA GLU A 60 9.13 -16.23 -3.73
C GLU A 60 10.20 -16.08 -2.66
N ILE A 61 11.43 -15.69 -3.01
CA ILE A 61 12.52 -15.42 -2.06
C ILE A 61 12.12 -14.30 -1.09
N LEU A 62 11.67 -13.16 -1.62
CA LEU A 62 11.26 -12.02 -0.78
C LEU A 62 10.07 -12.36 0.12
N ALA A 63 9.14 -13.18 -0.36
CA ALA A 63 7.96 -13.60 0.40
C ALA A 63 8.26 -14.65 1.50
N GLN A 64 9.50 -15.15 1.61
CA GLN A 64 9.89 -16.06 2.71
C GLN A 64 9.99 -15.32 4.04
N TYR A 65 10.35 -14.03 4.02
CA TYR A 65 10.42 -13.24 5.24
C TYR A 65 9.03 -13.00 5.81
N LYS A 66 8.88 -13.32 7.10
CA LYS A 66 7.67 -13.07 7.87
C LYS A 66 8.03 -12.18 9.06
N PRO A 67 7.56 -10.92 9.11
CA PRO A 67 7.80 -10.09 10.27
C PRO A 67 7.07 -10.63 11.51
N THR A 68 7.76 -10.60 12.64
CA THR A 68 7.13 -10.59 13.96
C THR A 68 6.63 -9.18 14.25
N ILE A 69 5.32 -9.02 14.48
CA ILE A 69 4.69 -7.71 14.70
C ILE A 69 4.68 -7.39 16.19
N ASP A 70 5.16 -6.19 16.56
CA ASP A 70 4.99 -5.65 17.90
C ASP A 70 3.54 -5.19 18.13
N LYS A 71 2.83 -5.93 18.99
CA LYS A 71 1.44 -5.64 19.38
C LYS A 71 1.31 -4.28 20.08
N LYS A 72 2.31 -3.86 20.87
CA LYS A 72 2.24 -2.63 21.67
C LYS A 72 2.15 -1.39 20.78
N THR A 73 2.82 -1.40 19.63
CA THR A 73 2.83 -0.28 18.68
C THR A 73 1.83 -0.43 17.55
N LEU A 74 1.26 -1.63 17.34
CA LEU A 74 0.42 -1.95 16.19
C LEU A 74 -0.78 -1.01 16.03
N ILE A 75 -1.58 -0.82 17.08
CA ILE A 75 -2.77 0.06 17.01
C ILE A 75 -2.36 1.51 16.69
N ALA A 76 -1.29 2.00 17.31
CA ALA A 76 -0.78 3.34 17.05
C ALA A 76 -0.35 3.48 15.59
N GLU A 77 0.34 2.48 15.04
CA GLU A 77 0.76 2.48 13.64
C GLU A 77 -0.43 2.46 12.66
N LEU A 78 -1.43 1.62 12.91
CA LEU A 78 -2.65 1.58 12.08
C LEU A 78 -3.38 2.93 12.10
N LYS A 79 -3.54 3.54 13.28
CA LYS A 79 -4.14 4.88 13.43
C LYS A 79 -3.33 5.97 12.75
N ARG A 80 -2.00 5.95 12.88
CA ARG A 80 -1.11 6.91 12.22
C ARG A 80 -1.24 6.81 10.70
N SER A 81 -1.24 5.60 10.17
CA SER A 81 -1.39 5.33 8.74
C SER A 81 -2.73 5.82 8.19
N ASP A 82 -3.82 5.59 8.93
CA ASP A 82 -5.15 6.07 8.57
C ASP A 82 -5.24 7.59 8.60
N LYS A 83 -4.80 8.21 9.71
CA LYS A 83 -4.76 9.66 9.87
C LYS A 83 -3.92 10.33 8.79
N PHE A 84 -2.76 9.77 8.43
CA PHE A 84 -1.92 10.31 7.38
C PHE A 84 -2.64 10.37 6.02
N ALA A 85 -3.40 9.33 5.68
CA ALA A 85 -4.20 9.31 4.46
C ALA A 85 -5.32 10.36 4.51
N ALA A 86 -6.05 10.45 5.62
CA ALA A 86 -7.10 11.44 5.82
C ALA A 86 -6.56 12.88 5.74
N ASP A 87 -5.47 13.17 6.44
CA ASP A 87 -4.80 14.47 6.41
C ASP A 87 -4.32 14.81 5.00
N ALA A 88 -3.84 13.83 4.23
CA ALA A 88 -3.45 14.05 2.84
C ALA A 88 -4.62 14.48 1.96
N LEU A 89 -5.77 13.81 2.06
CA LEU A 89 -6.96 14.19 1.31
C LEU A 89 -7.49 15.56 1.70
N VAL A 90 -7.46 15.90 3.00
CA VAL A 90 -7.87 17.22 3.49
C VAL A 90 -6.94 18.32 2.98
N ASN A 91 -5.63 18.11 3.07
CA ASN A 91 -4.64 19.11 2.67
C ASN A 91 -4.67 19.38 1.15
N PHE A 92 -4.94 18.36 0.34
CA PHE A 92 -4.91 18.45 -1.12
C PHE A 92 -6.30 18.58 -1.77
N LYS A 93 -7.35 18.80 -0.98
CA LYS A 93 -8.74 18.88 -1.46
C LYS A 93 -8.96 19.88 -2.60
N ASN A 94 -8.17 20.96 -2.62
CA ASN A 94 -8.25 22.04 -3.61
C ASN A 94 -7.30 21.84 -4.81
N THR A 95 -6.72 20.65 -4.96
CA THR A 95 -5.91 20.29 -6.13
C THR A 95 -6.71 19.42 -7.09
N ARG A 96 -6.29 19.37 -8.36
CA ARG A 96 -6.83 18.39 -9.32
C ARG A 96 -6.34 17.00 -8.93
N HIS A 97 -7.21 16.19 -8.31
CA HIS A 97 -6.81 14.87 -7.83
C HIS A 97 -7.88 13.79 -8.06
N VAL A 98 -7.44 12.53 -8.05
CA VAL A 98 -8.30 11.34 -7.97
C VAL A 98 -7.83 10.45 -6.83
N VAL A 99 -8.77 9.79 -6.16
CA VAL A 99 -8.50 8.84 -5.07
C VAL A 99 -8.80 7.43 -5.57
N LEU A 100 -7.80 6.55 -5.44
CA LEU A 100 -7.86 5.16 -5.82
C LEU A 100 -7.55 4.30 -4.60
N TYR A 101 -8.17 3.13 -4.54
CA TYR A 101 -7.80 2.11 -3.58
C TYR A 101 -7.17 0.93 -4.29
N TYR A 102 -6.03 0.47 -3.78
CA TYR A 102 -5.27 -0.66 -4.31
C TYR A 102 -6.16 -1.88 -4.57
N GLU A 103 -7.06 -2.20 -3.65
CA GLU A 103 -7.96 -3.33 -3.78
C GLU A 103 -8.87 -3.22 -5.02
N ASP A 104 -9.31 -2.01 -5.37
CA ASP A 104 -10.14 -1.81 -6.56
C ASP A 104 -9.31 -1.77 -7.83
N VAL A 105 -8.09 -1.24 -7.79
CA VAL A 105 -7.16 -1.27 -8.93
C VAL A 105 -6.82 -2.71 -9.33
N VAL A 106 -6.67 -3.61 -8.35
CA VAL A 106 -6.39 -5.02 -8.61
C VAL A 106 -7.63 -5.79 -9.06
N ARG A 107 -8.82 -5.42 -8.59
CA ARG A 107 -10.08 -6.12 -8.90
C ARG A 107 -10.72 -5.64 -10.21
N SER A 108 -10.68 -4.34 -10.48
CA SER A 108 -11.37 -3.70 -11.61
C SER A 108 -10.55 -3.80 -12.89
N ARG A 109 -11.24 -4.16 -13.98
CA ARG A 109 -10.65 -4.17 -15.33
C ARG A 109 -10.65 -2.80 -16.00
N THR A 110 -11.45 -1.86 -15.51
CA THR A 110 -11.70 -0.56 -16.16
C THR A 110 -11.11 0.62 -15.40
N MET A 111 -10.80 0.47 -14.11
CA MET A 111 -10.33 1.58 -13.26
C MET A 111 -9.10 2.29 -13.81
N LEU A 112 -8.17 1.55 -14.42
CA LEU A 112 -7.01 2.15 -15.05
C LEU A 112 -7.38 3.00 -16.27
N MET A 113 -8.48 2.69 -16.97
CA MET A 113 -8.99 3.52 -18.06
C MET A 113 -9.57 4.83 -17.54
N ASP A 114 -10.25 4.81 -16.39
CA ASP A 114 -10.76 6.02 -15.74
C ASP A 114 -9.61 6.94 -15.28
N VAL A 115 -8.49 6.34 -14.85
CA VAL A 115 -7.26 7.08 -14.54
C VAL A 115 -6.64 7.69 -15.80
N LEU A 116 -6.61 6.98 -16.92
CA LEU A 116 -6.14 7.53 -18.20
C LEU A 116 -7.01 8.70 -18.65
N ASP A 117 -8.33 8.59 -18.52
CA ASP A 117 -9.28 9.69 -18.80
C ASP A 117 -9.03 10.88 -17.89
N PHE A 118 -8.88 10.64 -16.58
CA PHE A 118 -8.50 11.68 -15.63
C PHE A 118 -7.20 12.35 -16.04
N LEU A 119 -6.20 11.62 -16.52
CA LEU A 119 -4.94 12.21 -16.99
C LEU A 119 -5.01 12.81 -18.41
N ARG A 120 -6.16 12.71 -19.10
CA ARG A 120 -6.34 13.10 -20.51
C ARG A 120 -5.38 12.37 -21.45
N LEU A 121 -5.14 11.09 -21.16
CA LEU A 121 -4.29 10.21 -21.96
C LEU A 121 -5.14 9.27 -22.81
N PRO A 122 -4.65 8.84 -23.99
CA PRO A 122 -5.33 7.84 -24.80
C PRO A 122 -5.53 6.53 -24.01
N LYS A 123 -6.76 5.99 -24.07
CA LYS A 123 -7.06 4.66 -23.51
C LYS A 123 -6.26 3.60 -24.24
N ARG A 124 -5.48 2.84 -23.48
CA ARG A 124 -4.74 1.69 -23.99
C ARG A 124 -4.56 0.66 -22.89
N LYS A 125 -4.38 -0.59 -23.29
CA LYS A 125 -4.04 -1.67 -22.37
C LYS A 125 -2.73 -1.34 -21.66
N LEU A 126 -2.77 -1.22 -20.34
CA LEU A 126 -1.57 -1.07 -19.51
C LEU A 126 -1.07 -2.44 -19.08
N LEU A 127 0.23 -2.66 -19.16
CA LEU A 127 0.90 -3.88 -18.76
C LEU A 127 1.96 -3.54 -17.73
N SER A 128 2.07 -4.37 -16.69
CA SER A 128 3.16 -4.27 -15.71
C SER A 128 4.06 -5.49 -15.84
N ARG A 129 5.37 -5.26 -15.78
CA ARG A 129 6.37 -6.32 -15.64
C ARG A 129 6.60 -6.71 -14.18
N HIS A 130 5.97 -6.01 -13.24
CA HIS A 130 6.14 -6.31 -11.81
C HIS A 130 5.34 -7.54 -11.42
N VAL A 131 6.00 -8.45 -10.71
CA VAL A 131 5.38 -9.62 -10.11
C VAL A 131 5.01 -9.29 -8.67
N LYS A 132 3.79 -9.66 -8.28
CA LYS A 132 3.31 -9.49 -6.91
C LYS A 132 4.05 -10.45 -5.97
N ILE A 133 4.71 -9.90 -4.95
CA ILE A 133 5.47 -10.67 -3.94
C ILE A 133 4.51 -11.44 -3.00
N HIS A 134 3.63 -10.71 -2.31
CA HIS A 134 2.74 -11.31 -1.30
C HIS A 134 1.44 -11.85 -1.92
N THR A 135 1.47 -13.10 -2.40
CA THR A 135 0.31 -13.78 -3.02
C THR A 135 -0.50 -14.65 -2.07
N LYS A 136 0.10 -15.15 -0.99
CA LYS A 136 -0.55 -15.99 0.05
C LYS A 136 -1.51 -15.20 0.96
N ARG A 137 -2.22 -15.87 1.87
CA ARG A 137 -3.12 -15.21 2.83
C ARG A 137 -2.30 -14.37 3.81
N LEU A 138 -2.91 -13.35 4.41
CA LEU A 138 -2.22 -12.44 5.34
C LEU A 138 -1.55 -13.20 6.50
N ARG A 139 -2.23 -14.18 7.08
CA ARG A 139 -1.70 -15.05 8.13
C ARG A 139 -0.41 -15.77 7.75
N ASP A 140 -0.19 -16.02 6.47
CA ASP A 140 0.99 -16.74 5.99
C ASP A 140 2.21 -15.81 5.88
N HIS A 141 2.01 -14.50 6.04
CA HIS A 141 3.04 -13.44 5.95
C HIS A 141 3.34 -12.79 7.30
N ILE A 142 2.86 -13.33 8.42
CA ILE A 142 3.10 -12.81 9.77
C ILE A 142 3.58 -13.98 10.62
N ASP A 143 4.72 -13.82 11.28
CA ASP A 143 5.35 -14.88 12.05
C ASP A 143 4.52 -15.21 13.31
N ASN A 144 4.21 -14.19 14.11
CA ASN A 144 3.36 -14.29 15.30
C ASN A 144 1.87 -14.06 14.99
N TRP A 145 1.33 -14.70 13.94
CA TRP A 145 -0.06 -14.46 13.50
C TRP A 145 -1.10 -14.67 14.60
N ALA A 146 -1.00 -15.74 15.39
CA ALA A 146 -1.98 -16.05 16.43
C ALA A 146 -2.10 -14.91 17.46
N ASP A 147 -0.96 -14.34 17.85
CA ASP A 147 -0.86 -13.19 18.73
C ASP A 147 -1.53 -11.95 18.15
N VAL A 148 -1.18 -11.61 16.90
CA VAL A 148 -1.73 -10.43 16.21
C VAL A 148 -3.24 -10.57 16.01
N ASN A 149 -3.69 -11.75 15.61
CA ASN A 149 -5.10 -12.06 15.42
C ASN A 149 -5.88 -11.89 16.73
N ASN A 150 -5.38 -12.46 17.83
CA ASN A 150 -6.04 -12.36 19.12
C ASN A 150 -6.01 -10.91 19.66
N PHE A 151 -4.94 -10.18 19.42
CA PHE A 151 -4.81 -8.78 19.85
C PHE A 151 -5.74 -7.82 19.10
N LEU A 152 -6.03 -8.06 17.82
CA LEU A 152 -6.90 -7.19 17.03
C LEU A 152 -8.39 -7.56 17.13
N LYS A 153 -8.74 -8.75 17.62
CA LYS A 153 -10.14 -9.13 17.88
C LYS A 153 -10.78 -8.18 18.90
N GLY A 154 -12.03 -7.79 18.65
CA GLY A 154 -12.75 -6.82 19.47
C GLY A 154 -12.30 -5.37 19.29
N THR A 155 -11.30 -5.09 18.46
CA THR A 155 -10.87 -3.73 18.15
C THR A 155 -11.53 -3.23 16.86
N PRO A 156 -11.59 -1.90 16.60
CA PRO A 156 -12.04 -1.36 15.32
C PRO A 156 -11.25 -1.86 14.09
N PHE A 157 -10.05 -2.43 14.32
CA PHE A 157 -9.17 -2.95 13.28
C PHE A 157 -9.34 -4.45 13.02
N GLU A 158 -10.27 -5.13 13.71
CA GLU A 158 -10.55 -6.56 13.52
C GLU A 158 -10.84 -6.89 12.05
N SER A 159 -11.52 -5.99 11.34
CA SER A 159 -11.85 -6.14 9.92
C SER A 159 -10.61 -6.37 9.03
N PHE A 160 -9.42 -5.94 9.46
CA PHE A 160 -8.17 -6.14 8.73
C PHE A 160 -7.63 -7.58 8.79
N LEU A 161 -8.07 -8.38 9.77
CA LEU A 161 -7.72 -9.80 9.87
C LEU A 161 -8.33 -10.61 8.72
N ASN A 162 -9.49 -10.18 8.25
CA ASN A 162 -10.17 -10.78 7.12
C ASN A 162 -9.52 -10.28 5.83
N GLY A 163 -8.90 -11.19 5.10
CA GLY A 163 -8.34 -10.89 3.79
C GLY A 163 -9.45 -10.60 2.81
N SER A 164 -9.82 -9.32 2.66
CA SER A 164 -10.69 -8.75 1.62
C SER A 164 -11.51 -9.81 0.87
N ARG A 165 -12.51 -10.40 1.53
CA ARG A 165 -13.65 -11.01 0.87
C ARG A 165 -14.77 -9.98 0.96
N ARG A 166 -14.86 -9.16 -0.07
CA ARG A 166 -16.07 -8.61 -0.71
C ARG A 166 -15.62 -7.67 -1.82
#